data_AF-A0AAU8UV35-F1
#
_entry.id   AF-A0AAU8UV35-F1
#
_cell.length_a   1.000
_cell.length_b   1.000
_cell.length_c   1.000
_cell.angle_alpha   90.00
_cell.angle_beta   90.00
_cell.angle_gamma   90.00
#
_symmetry.space_group_name_H-M   'P 1'
#
loop_
_entity.id
_entity.type
_entity.pdbx_description
1 polymer ?
#
loop_
_entity_poly.entity_id
_entity_poly.type
_entity_poly.pdbx_seq_one_letter_code
_entity_poly.pdbx_strand_id
1 'polypeptide(L)' 'MATAARTLALAGAGIALKSIWDVGPDLEAGRLVRVLPAYAAPAAPLHAVYPGGRHLAIRVRAFVDFVRERLQAEWCWGDG' A
#
# COMPACT_ATOMS: atom_id res chain seq x y z
N MET A 1 -9.61 -0.46 7.31
CA MET A 1 -11.05 -0.14 7.11
C MET A 1 -11.46 -0.68 5.76
N ALA A 2 -12.39 -1.64 5.69
CA ALA A 2 -12.89 -2.13 4.41
C ALA A 2 -13.71 -1.03 3.72
N THR A 3 -13.12 -0.40 2.72
CA THR A 3 -13.82 0.61 1.90
C THR A 3 -14.91 -0.03 1.04
N ALA A 4 -16.02 0.67 0.79
CA ALA A 4 -17.15 0.16 0.01
C ALA A 4 -16.74 -0.41 -1.36
N ALA A 5 -15.75 0.21 -2.02
CA ALA A 5 -15.22 -0.25 -3.30
C ALA A 5 -14.58 -1.66 -3.22
N ARG A 6 -13.86 -1.98 -2.14
CA ARG A 6 -13.27 -3.33 -1.95
C ARG A 6 -14.36 -4.38 -1.75
N THR A 7 -15.36 -4.08 -0.94
CA THR A 7 -16.48 -5.00 -0.69
C THR A 7 -17.26 -5.31 -1.96
N LEU A 8 -17.53 -4.29 -2.79
CA LEU A 8 -18.21 -4.46 -4.07
C LEU A 8 -17.39 -5.30 -5.06
N ALA A 9 -16.07 -5.07 -5.13
CA ALA A 9 -15.19 -5.89 -5.97
C ALA A 9 -15.18 -7.36 -5.54
N LEU A 10 -15.12 -7.63 -4.23
CA LEU A 10 -15.21 -9.00 -3.68
C LEU A 10 -16.57 -9.65 -3.91
N ALA A 11 -17.64 -8.86 -3.98
CA ALA A 11 -18.98 -9.33 -4.32
C ALA A 11 -19.20 -9.53 -5.83
N GLY A 12 -18.17 -9.31 -6.67
CA GLY A 12 -18.28 -9.44 -8.12
C GLY A 12 -19.08 -8.32 -8.80
N ALA A 13 -19.33 -7.20 -8.10
CA ALA A 13 -20.13 -6.09 -8.62
C ALA A 13 -19.35 -5.16 -9.59
N GLY A 14 -18.07 -5.46 -9.87
CA GLY A 14 -17.27 -4.73 -10.85
C GLY A 14 -15.78 -4.73 -10.55
N ILE A 15 -15.07 -3.80 -11.21
CA ILE A 15 -13.62 -3.59 -11.08
C ILE A 15 -13.38 -2.38 -10.16
N ALA A 16 -12.39 -2.47 -9.27
CA ALA A 16 -12.01 -1.38 -8.38
C ALA A 16 -10.52 -1.06 -8.49
N LEU A 17 -10.17 0.23 -8.60
CA LEU A 17 -8.80 0.68 -8.45
C LEU A 17 -8.48 0.83 -6.97
N LYS A 18 -7.61 -0.04 -6.47
CA LYS A 18 -7.25 -0.11 -5.05
C LYS A 18 -5.75 -0.20 -4.87
N SER A 19 -5.30 0.31 -3.73
CA SER A 19 -3.92 0.17 -3.32
C SER A 19 -3.65 -1.27 -2.90
N ILE A 20 -2.48 -1.81 -3.23
CA ILE A 20 -2.07 -3.17 -2.88
C ILE A 20 -2.10 -3.41 -1.36
N TRP A 21 -1.88 -2.36 -0.57
CA TRP A 21 -2.04 -2.33 0.90
C TRP A 21 -3.39 -2.86 1.39
N ASP A 22 -4.45 -2.65 0.61
CA ASP A 22 -5.82 -2.97 1.01
C ASP A 22 -6.31 -4.30 0.42
N VAL A 23 -5.73 -4.76 -0.70
CA VAL A 23 -6.22 -5.93 -1.47
C VAL A 23 -5.19 -7.03 -1.68
N GLY A 24 -3.94 -6.86 -1.25
CA GLY A 24 -2.87 -7.86 -1.38
C GLY A 24 -3.29 -9.25 -0.86
N PRO A 25 -3.82 -9.38 0.38
CA PRO A 25 -4.28 -10.66 0.90
C PRO A 25 -5.47 -11.28 0.14
N ASP A 26 -6.24 -10.48 -0.60
CA ASP A 26 -7.32 -10.99 -1.45
C ASP A 26 -6.81 -11.47 -2.80
N LEU A 27 -5.78 -10.81 -3.34
CA LEU A 27 -5.08 -11.25 -4.55
C LEU A 27 -4.33 -12.56 -4.31
N GLU A 28 -3.59 -12.66 -3.21
CA GLU A 28 -2.88 -13.89 -2.81
C GLU A 28 -3.83 -15.07 -2.59
N ALA A 29 -4.99 -14.80 -1.99
CA ALA A 29 -6.01 -15.81 -1.76
C ALA A 29 -6.87 -16.12 -3.01
N GLY A 30 -6.61 -15.48 -4.15
CA GLY A 30 -7.37 -15.68 -5.40
C GLY A 30 -8.81 -15.17 -5.35
N ARG A 31 -9.19 -14.38 -4.33
CA ARG A 31 -10.51 -13.74 -4.22
C ARG A 31 -10.66 -12.54 -5.15
N LEU A 32 -9.55 -11.89 -5.49
CA LEU A 32 -9.47 -10.85 -6.50
C LEU A 32 -8.42 -11.24 -7.55
N VAL A 33 -8.54 -10.66 -8.74
CA VAL A 33 -7.58 -10.82 -9.83
C VAL A 33 -7.20 -9.45 -10.38
N ARG A 34 -5.93 -9.28 -10.77
CA ARG A 34 -5.45 -8.07 -11.44
C ARG A 34 -5.98 -8.04 -12.87
N VAL A 35 -6.83 -7.06 -13.16
CA VAL A 35 -7.29 -6.74 -14.51
C VAL A 35 -6.50 -5.52 -15.01
N LEU A 36 -6.08 -5.52 -16.27
CA LEU A 36 -5.21 -4.49 -16.87
C LEU A 36 -3.77 -4.44 -16.32
N PRO A 37 -2.95 -5.49 -16.48
CA PRO A 37 -1.56 -5.49 -15.99
C PRO A 37 -0.67 -4.41 -16.62
N ALA A 38 -1.00 -3.97 -17.85
CA ALA A 38 -0.27 -2.90 -18.54
C ALA A 38 -0.61 -1.48 -18.04
N TYR A 39 -1.61 -1.33 -17.17
CA TYR A 39 -1.99 -0.05 -16.60
C TYR A 39 -1.53 0.03 -15.15
N ALA A 40 -0.81 1.11 -14.83
CA ALA A 40 -0.43 1.46 -13.47
C ALA A 40 -1.01 2.84 -13.13
N ALA A 41 -1.68 2.94 -11.99
CA ALA A 41 -2.08 4.24 -11.46
C ALA A 41 -0.82 5.08 -11.12
N PRO A 42 -0.93 6.42 -11.14
CA PRO A 42 0.16 7.29 -10.70
C PRO A 42 0.68 6.87 -9.33
N ALA A 43 2.00 6.91 -9.14
CA ALA A 43 2.63 6.56 -7.88
C ALA A 43 2.04 7.39 -6.74
N ALA A 44 1.66 6.74 -5.65
CA ALA A 44 1.22 7.37 -4.42
C ALA A 44 2.36 7.28 -3.38
N PRO A 45 3.28 8.26 -3.34
CA PRO A 45 4.40 8.21 -2.41
C PRO A 45 3.91 8.26 -0.95
N LEU A 46 4.48 7.38 -0.12
CA LEU A 46 4.24 7.39 1.31
C LEU A 46 5.19 8.39 1.99
N HIS A 47 4.63 9.33 2.74
CA HIS A 47 5.39 10.37 3.43
C HIS A 47 5.27 10.22 4.95
N ALA A 48 6.40 10.37 5.65
CA ALA A 48 6.43 10.53 7.10
C ALA A 48 6.36 12.02 7.44
N VAL A 49 5.31 12.44 8.16
CA VAL A 49 5.10 13.84 8.57
C VAL A 49 5.37 14.00 10.05
N TYR A 50 6.19 14.98 10.41
CA TYR A 50 6.53 15.32 11.79
C TYR A 50 6.71 16.84 11.93
N PRO A 51 6.54 17.42 13.13
CA PRO A 51 6.71 18.85 13.35
C PRO A 51 8.13 19.30 12.99
N GLY A 52 8.24 20.41 12.26
CA GLY A 52 9.51 20.98 11.85
C GLY A 52 10.25 21.64 13.02
N GLY A 53 11.51 21.29 13.21
CA GLY A 53 12.43 21.92 14.17
C GLY A 53 13.89 21.74 13.71
N ARG A 54 14.79 22.64 14.14
CA ARG A 54 16.20 22.67 13.69
C ARG A 54 16.96 21.36 13.92
N HIS A 55 16.53 20.54 14.88
CA HIS A 55 17.04 19.18 15.11
C HIS A 55 15.88 18.18 15.21
N LEU A 56 15.83 17.23 14.27
CA LEU A 56 14.96 16.06 14.40
C LEU A 56 15.47 15.22 15.57
N ALA A 57 14.61 14.91 16.54
CA ALA A 57 14.99 14.05 17.66
C ALA A 57 15.49 12.69 17.14
N ILE A 58 16.62 12.20 17.66
CA ILE A 58 17.25 10.93 17.25
C ILE A 58 16.23 9.77 17.29
N ARG A 59 15.35 9.76 18.29
CA ARG A 59 14.29 8.73 18.41
C ARG A 59 13.29 8.75 17.25
N VAL A 60 12.94 9.93 16.73
CA VAL A 60 12.03 10.06 15.57
C VAL A 60 12.72 9.55 14.31
N ARG A 61 14.00 9.90 14.11
CA ARG A 61 14.80 9.37 13.00
C ARG A 61 14.88 7.85 13.05
N ALA A 62 15.27 7.29 14.19
CA ALA A 62 15.35 5.85 14.38
C ALA A 62 14.01 5.14 14.12
N PHE A 63 12.88 5.74 14.52
CA PHE A 63 11.56 5.20 14.22
C PHE A 63 11.22 5.25 12.73
N VAL A 64 11.48 6.38 12.05
CA VAL A 64 11.25 6.52 10.61
C VAL A 64 12.11 5.53 9.82
N ASP A 65 13.37 5.35 10.22
CA ASP A 65 14.29 4.38 9.58
C ASP A 65 13.80 2.95 9.80
N PHE A 66 13.40 2.59 11.03
CA PHE A 66 12.80 1.28 11.34
C PHE A 66 11.54 0.99 10.50
N VAL A 67 10.62 1.96 10.40
CA VAL A 67 9.40 1.80 9.60
C VAL A 67 9.74 1.67 8.12
N ARG A 68 10.68 2.47 7.62
CA ARG A 68 11.12 2.42 6.23
C ARG A 68 11.66 1.04 5.86
N GLU A 69 12.54 0.47 6.67
CA GLU A 69 13.14 -0.85 6.41
C GLU A 69 12.08 -1.95 6.30
N ARG A 70 11.10 -1.96 7.22
CA ARG A 70 10.03 -2.97 7.20
C ARG A 70 9.08 -2.81 6.03
N LEU A 71 8.75 -1.56 5.71
CA LEU A 71 7.98 -1.28 4.50
C LEU A 71 8.76 -1.80 3.29
N GLN A 72 10.01 -1.42 3.08
CA GLN A 72 10.77 -1.92 1.92
C GLN A 72 10.86 -3.46 1.83
N ALA A 73 10.94 -4.16 2.95
CA ALA A 73 10.99 -5.63 2.99
C ALA A 73 9.64 -6.31 2.69
N GLU A 74 8.52 -5.74 3.12
CA GLU A 74 7.16 -6.28 2.86
C GLU A 74 6.64 -5.89 1.46
N TRP A 75 7.30 -4.95 0.77
CA TRP A 75 6.79 -4.30 -0.46
C TRP A 75 7.14 -4.99 -1.78
N CYS A 76 7.90 -6.08 -1.80
CA CYS A 76 8.23 -6.77 -3.04
C CYS A 76 7.05 -7.67 -3.50
N TRP A 77 5.93 -7.06 -3.89
CA TRP A 77 4.95 -7.76 -4.73
C TRP A 77 5.55 -7.88 -6.13
N GLY A 78 5.89 -9.11 -6.49
CA GLY A 78 6.72 -9.45 -7.64
C GLY A 78 6.29 -8.77 -8.93
N ASP A 79 7.27 -8.16 -9.57
CA ASP A 79 7.29 -8.04 -11.01
C ASP A 79 7.20 -9.46 -11.59
N GLY A 80 6.24 -9.68 -12.48
CA GLY A 80 6.40 -10.70 -13.51
C GLY A 80 7.38 -10.19 -14.55
#